data_AF-A0A2D6JZN1-F1
#
_entry.id   AF-A0A2D6JZN1-F1
#
_cell.length_a   1.000
_cell.length_b   1.000
_cell.length_c   1.000
_cell.angle_alpha   90.00
_cell.angle_beta   90.00
_cell.angle_gamma   90.00
#
_symmetry.space_group_name_H-M   'P 1'
#
loop_
_entity.id
_entity.type
_entity.pdbx_description
1 polymer ?
#
loop_
_entity_poly.entity_id
_entity_poly.type
_entity_poly.pdbx_seq_one_letter_code
_entity_poly.pdbx_strand_id
1 'polypeptide(L)'
;MKTMFIESKKVEREMRSLVNENEQHARKSESGNVLFLILIAVALFAALSYAVTQSSRSGGGDASSETNLVNSSSITQYPASVRTSIIRMQVSNGVDVTDMEFNIPSDFGNCSDSGANCVFHPSGGGATYMPGPAEVMDSGSQGRWYFNAENEIENVGVDSATEDSPTTSSAEVIAFLPDIKKGICKKINDELGITSASVDDIPIESGVNVQTTNHENADGSSSGLPNYVASGTTATINGTGGELVGQAFGCFQQPAGTFHYYHVLIEQ
;
A
#
# COMPACT_ATOMS: atom_id res chain seq x y z
N MET A 1 -88.01 19.73 -45.39
CA MET A 1 -87.81 18.48 -44.62
C MET A 1 -87.27 17.31 -45.46
N LYS A 2 -87.63 17.16 -46.75
CA LYS A 2 -87.12 16.08 -47.62
C LYS A 2 -85.64 16.19 -48.01
N THR A 3 -85.08 17.40 -48.09
CA THR A 3 -83.68 17.62 -48.52
C THR A 3 -82.66 17.23 -47.45
N MET A 4 -83.04 17.28 -46.17
CA MET A 4 -82.14 16.98 -45.03
C MET A 4 -81.93 15.46 -44.82
N PHE A 5 -82.90 14.62 -45.24
CA PHE A 5 -82.79 13.16 -45.17
C PHE A 5 -81.86 12.55 -46.23
N ILE A 6 -81.62 13.26 -47.34
CA ILE A 6 -80.76 12.78 -48.43
C ILE A 6 -79.28 12.99 -48.09
N GLU A 7 -78.94 14.13 -47.46
CA GLU A 7 -77.60 14.41 -46.95
C GLU A 7 -77.18 13.41 -45.85
N SER A 8 -78.08 13.09 -44.91
CA SER A 8 -77.82 12.10 -43.85
C SER A 8 -77.47 10.70 -44.40
N LYS A 9 -78.19 10.23 -45.43
CA LYS A 9 -77.88 8.93 -46.05
C LYS A 9 -76.62 8.93 -46.93
N LYS A 10 -76.17 10.10 -47.39
CA LYS A 10 -74.92 10.23 -48.16
C LYS A 10 -73.72 10.15 -47.22
N VAL A 11 -73.77 10.85 -46.08
CA VAL A 11 -72.73 10.79 -45.03
C VAL A 11 -72.60 9.38 -44.44
N GLU A 12 -73.72 8.67 -44.25
CA GLU A 12 -73.68 7.29 -43.75
C GLU A 12 -73.06 6.29 -44.74
N ARG A 13 -73.11 6.57 -46.06
CA ARG A 13 -72.47 5.72 -47.08
C ARG A 13 -70.97 5.97 -47.21
N GLU A 14 -70.52 7.23 -47.09
CA GLU A 14 -69.09 7.55 -47.10
C GLU A 14 -68.40 7.07 -45.82
N MET A 15 -69.06 7.17 -44.66
CA MET A 15 -68.53 6.64 -43.40
C MET A 15 -68.40 5.10 -43.42
N ARG A 16 -69.28 4.39 -44.15
CA ARG A 16 -69.18 2.94 -44.35
C ARG A 16 -68.06 2.54 -45.32
N SER A 17 -67.63 3.40 -46.25
CA SER A 17 -66.52 3.05 -47.14
C SER A 17 -65.16 3.22 -46.47
N LEU A 18 -65.01 4.18 -45.55
CA LEU A 18 -63.76 4.37 -44.77
C LEU A 18 -63.54 3.29 -43.70
N VAL A 19 -64.60 2.62 -43.24
CA VAL A 19 -64.47 1.47 -42.32
C VAL A 19 -64.03 0.20 -43.06
N ASN A 20 -64.18 0.14 -44.39
CA ASN A 20 -63.98 -1.09 -45.16
C ASN A 20 -62.61 -1.19 -45.88
N GLU A 21 -61.70 -0.22 -45.66
CA GLU A 21 -60.33 -0.25 -46.22
C GLU A 21 -59.24 -0.66 -45.21
N ASN A 22 -59.61 -1.06 -43.99
CA ASN A 22 -58.63 -1.40 -42.94
C ASN A 22 -58.41 -2.90 -42.70
N GLU A 23 -58.83 -3.77 -43.62
CA GLU A 23 -58.57 -5.22 -43.51
C GLU A 23 -58.09 -5.86 -44.82
N GLN A 24 -56.91 -5.49 -45.33
CA GLN A 24 -56.06 -6.43 -46.08
C GLN A 24 -54.56 -6.17 -45.87
N HIS A 25 -54.11 -6.10 -44.62
CA HIS A 25 -52.82 -6.72 -44.31
C HIS A 25 -53.10 -8.17 -43.96
N ALA A 26 -52.76 -9.09 -44.87
CA ALA A 26 -52.72 -10.50 -44.59
C ALA A 26 -51.85 -10.71 -43.35
N ARG A 27 -52.47 -10.80 -42.17
CA ARG A 27 -51.82 -11.24 -40.95
C ARG A 27 -51.48 -12.70 -41.19
N LYS A 28 -50.26 -12.94 -41.68
CA LYS A 28 -49.60 -14.24 -41.52
C LYS A 28 -49.85 -14.65 -40.07
N SER A 29 -50.55 -15.75 -39.88
CA SER A 29 -50.72 -16.34 -38.56
C SER A 29 -49.34 -16.81 -38.11
N GLU A 30 -48.58 -15.93 -37.48
CA GLU A 30 -47.40 -16.35 -36.75
C GLU A 30 -47.89 -17.10 -35.51
N SER A 31 -47.92 -18.42 -35.64
CA SER A 31 -48.02 -19.35 -34.52
C SER A 31 -46.67 -19.42 -33.81
N GLY A 32 -46.23 -18.27 -33.29
CA GLY A 32 -45.10 -18.20 -32.38
C GLY A 32 -45.52 -18.69 -31.01
N ASN A 33 -44.86 -19.72 -30.50
CA ASN A 33 -45.06 -20.18 -29.13
C ASN A 33 -44.51 -19.13 -28.16
N VAL A 34 -45.36 -18.18 -27.73
CA VAL A 34 -44.98 -17.12 -26.78
C VAL A 34 -44.34 -17.68 -25.50
N LEU A 35 -44.72 -18.90 -25.10
CA LEU A 35 -44.12 -19.60 -23.98
C LEU A 35 -42.62 -19.84 -24.18
N PHE A 36 -42.18 -20.11 -25.41
CA PHE A 36 -40.78 -20.34 -25.75
C PHE A 36 -39.93 -19.06 -25.58
N LEU A 37 -40.47 -17.91 -25.95
CA LEU A 37 -39.78 -16.62 -25.79
C LEU A 37 -39.60 -16.25 -24.32
N ILE A 38 -40.62 -16.52 -23.49
CA ILE A 38 -40.54 -16.30 -22.04
C ILE A 38 -39.50 -17.24 -21.42
N LEU A 39 -39.48 -18.51 -21.82
CA LEU A 39 -38.53 -19.49 -21.30
C LEU A 39 -37.07 -19.14 -21.65
N ILE A 40 -36.82 -18.65 -22.86
CA ILE A 40 -35.49 -18.16 -23.24
C ILE A 40 -35.08 -16.96 -22.39
N ALA A 41 -35.97 -15.99 -22.19
CA ALA A 41 -35.67 -14.81 -21.37
C ALA A 41 -35.33 -15.17 -19.92
N VAL A 42 -36.09 -16.08 -19.31
CA VAL A 42 -35.83 -16.56 -17.94
C VAL A 42 -34.53 -17.36 -17.87
N ALA A 43 -34.26 -18.24 -18.85
CA ALA A 43 -33.03 -19.01 -18.90
C ALA A 43 -31.80 -18.11 -19.06
N LEU A 44 -31.87 -17.06 -19.89
CA LEU A 44 -30.80 -16.08 -20.06
C LEU A 44 -30.59 -15.26 -18.80
N PHE A 45 -31.67 -14.83 -18.12
CA PHE A 45 -31.57 -14.10 -16.86
C PHE A 45 -30.94 -14.95 -15.76
N ALA A 46 -31.32 -16.23 -15.67
CA ALA A 46 -30.74 -17.19 -14.74
C ALA A 46 -29.26 -17.47 -15.05
N ALA A 47 -28.92 -17.67 -16.33
CA ALA A 47 -27.54 -17.89 -16.77
C ALA A 47 -26.65 -16.66 -16.51
N LEU A 48 -27.16 -15.45 -16.76
CA LEU A 48 -26.46 -14.21 -16.43
C LEU A 48 -26.28 -14.05 -14.92
N SER A 49 -27.31 -14.36 -14.12
CA SER A 49 -27.22 -14.32 -12.66
C SER A 49 -26.18 -15.30 -12.13
N TYR A 50 -26.12 -16.51 -12.71
CA TYR A 50 -25.11 -17.50 -12.38
C TYR A 50 -23.72 -17.05 -12.81
N ALA A 51 -23.56 -16.50 -14.00
CA ALA A 51 -22.28 -15.98 -14.49
C ALA A 51 -21.77 -14.80 -13.65
N VAL A 52 -22.64 -13.89 -13.21
CA VAL A 52 -22.28 -12.77 -12.32
C VAL A 52 -21.91 -13.28 -10.93
N THR A 53 -22.70 -14.19 -10.35
CA THR A 53 -22.39 -14.79 -9.04
C THR A 53 -21.12 -15.63 -9.09
N GLN A 54 -20.87 -16.31 -10.21
CA GLN A 54 -19.64 -17.04 -10.48
C GLN A 54 -18.48 -16.09 -10.72
N SER A 55 -18.67 -14.91 -11.34
CA SER A 55 -17.63 -13.87 -11.45
C SER A 55 -17.27 -13.27 -10.08
N SER A 56 -18.24 -13.17 -9.16
CA SER A 56 -18.00 -12.77 -7.76
C SER A 56 -17.36 -13.88 -6.92
N ARG A 57 -17.54 -15.16 -7.27
CA ARG A 57 -16.89 -16.31 -6.60
C ARG A 57 -15.59 -16.79 -7.26
N SER A 58 -15.39 -16.50 -8.55
CA SER A 58 -14.15 -16.72 -9.29
C SER A 58 -13.18 -15.55 -9.11
N GLY A 59 -13.62 -14.49 -8.42
CA GLY A 59 -12.75 -13.55 -7.72
C GLY A 59 -12.10 -14.14 -6.47
N GLY A 60 -11.96 -15.48 -6.37
CA GLY A 60 -11.10 -16.16 -5.39
C GLY A 60 -9.61 -15.94 -5.66
N GLY A 61 -9.24 -14.75 -6.15
CA GLY A 61 -7.87 -14.27 -6.18
C GLY A 61 -7.49 -13.89 -4.75
N ASP A 62 -6.86 -14.84 -4.08
CA ASP A 62 -5.96 -14.59 -2.97
C ASP A 62 -6.53 -13.77 -1.80
N ALA A 63 -7.23 -14.44 -0.87
CA ALA A 63 -7.38 -13.91 0.49
C ALA A 63 -6.02 -13.50 1.10
N SER A 64 -4.93 -14.14 0.65
CA SER A 64 -3.55 -13.75 0.90
C SER A 64 -3.19 -12.37 0.32
N SER A 65 -3.69 -11.98 -0.85
CA SER A 65 -3.43 -10.67 -1.47
C SER A 65 -4.15 -9.53 -0.75
N GLU A 66 -5.40 -9.75 -0.34
CA GLU A 66 -6.15 -8.80 0.50
C GLU A 66 -5.53 -8.69 1.89
N THR A 67 -5.14 -9.82 2.48
CA THR A 67 -4.43 -9.85 3.77
C THR A 67 -3.08 -9.15 3.66
N ASN A 68 -2.34 -9.37 2.58
CA ASN A 68 -1.05 -8.72 2.33
C ASN A 68 -1.20 -7.21 2.10
N LEU A 69 -2.27 -6.75 1.46
CA LEU A 69 -2.60 -5.33 1.29
C LEU A 69 -2.91 -4.65 2.63
N VAL A 70 -3.73 -5.28 3.47
CA VAL A 70 -4.04 -4.74 4.80
C VAL A 70 -2.77 -4.70 5.65
N ASN A 71 -1.98 -5.77 5.60
CA ASN A 71 -0.76 -5.89 6.37
C ASN A 71 0.35 -4.94 5.87
N SER A 72 0.49 -4.72 4.55
CA SER A 72 1.44 -3.74 4.00
C SER A 72 1.12 -2.33 4.49
N SER A 73 -0.16 -1.97 4.52
CA SER A 73 -0.60 -0.66 5.01
C SER A 73 -0.21 -0.42 6.46
N SER A 74 -0.25 -1.44 7.32
CA SER A 74 0.11 -1.29 8.74
C SER A 74 1.59 -0.95 8.94
N ILE A 75 2.46 -1.49 8.07
CA ILE A 75 3.91 -1.31 8.16
C ILE A 75 4.35 0.01 7.56
N THR A 76 3.67 0.49 6.52
CA THR A 76 3.99 1.81 5.94
C THR A 76 3.48 2.97 6.81
N GLN A 77 2.38 2.77 7.53
CA GLN A 77 1.80 3.78 8.43
C GLN A 77 2.61 3.99 9.72
N TYR A 78 3.20 2.94 10.27
CA TYR A 78 3.90 3.05 11.56
C TYR A 78 5.11 4.02 11.51
N PRO A 79 6.09 3.88 10.61
CA PRO A 79 7.21 4.82 10.50
C PRO A 79 6.75 6.25 10.21
N ALA A 80 5.70 6.45 9.42
CA ALA A 80 5.14 7.79 9.18
C ALA A 80 4.63 8.46 10.47
N SER A 81 4.04 7.68 11.38
CA SER A 81 3.62 8.18 12.70
C SER A 81 4.81 8.52 13.60
N VAL A 82 5.89 7.73 13.53
CA VAL A 82 7.15 8.00 14.25
C VAL A 82 7.82 9.26 13.71
N ARG A 83 7.90 9.42 12.38
CA ARG A 83 8.41 10.62 11.70
C ARG A 83 7.71 11.90 12.14
N THR A 84 6.38 11.86 12.32
CA THR A 84 5.62 13.00 12.85
C THR A 84 6.07 13.40 14.25
N SER A 85 6.38 12.41 15.11
CA SER A 85 6.85 12.64 16.48
C SER A 85 8.27 13.22 16.51
N ILE A 86 9.14 12.69 15.64
CA ILE A 86 10.51 13.18 15.42
C ILE A 86 10.50 14.65 14.97
N ILE A 87 9.71 15.01 13.95
CA ILE A 87 9.62 16.39 13.46
C ILE A 87 9.18 17.33 14.59
N ARG A 88 8.23 16.89 15.43
CA ARG A 88 7.81 17.66 16.61
C ARG A 88 8.96 17.85 17.60
N MET A 89 9.77 16.83 17.86
CA MET A 89 10.94 16.94 18.73
C MET A 89 11.95 17.96 18.20
N GLN A 90 12.28 17.91 16.90
CA GLN A 90 13.21 18.86 16.30
C GLN A 90 12.70 20.30 16.41
N VAL A 91 11.43 20.53 16.04
CA VAL A 91 10.86 21.89 15.97
C VAL A 91 10.51 22.45 17.35
N SER A 92 9.98 21.63 18.25
CA SER A 92 9.43 22.10 19.53
C SER A 92 10.43 22.00 20.69
N ASN A 93 11.22 20.93 20.71
CA ASN A 93 12.15 20.63 21.80
C ASN A 93 13.61 20.95 21.42
N GLY A 94 13.89 21.22 20.14
CA GLY A 94 15.23 21.54 19.65
C GLY A 94 16.20 20.36 19.73
N VAL A 95 15.68 19.12 19.73
CA VAL A 95 16.51 17.91 19.79
C VAL A 95 17.16 17.71 18.43
N ASP A 96 18.49 17.61 18.41
CA ASP A 96 19.27 17.31 17.21
C ASP A 96 19.04 15.85 16.79
N VAL A 97 19.12 15.57 15.49
CA VAL A 97 18.95 14.22 14.95
C VAL A 97 19.98 13.25 15.52
N THR A 98 21.20 13.74 15.75
CA THR A 98 22.31 12.97 16.31
C THR A 98 22.12 12.62 17.79
N ASP A 99 21.23 13.33 18.49
CA ASP A 99 20.91 13.11 19.91
C ASP A 99 19.67 12.23 20.12
N MET A 100 18.94 11.86 19.05
CA MET A 100 17.69 11.10 19.17
C MET A 100 17.91 9.63 19.50
N GLU A 101 17.18 9.17 20.52
CA GLU A 101 17.22 7.78 20.98
C GLU A 101 15.92 7.05 20.67
N PHE A 102 16.03 5.83 20.18
CA PHE A 102 14.91 4.96 19.81
C PHE A 102 14.65 3.86 20.84
N ASN A 103 15.01 4.10 22.11
CA ASN A 103 14.75 3.19 23.21
C ASN A 103 13.26 2.85 23.32
N ILE A 104 12.95 1.56 23.22
CA ILE A 104 11.59 1.06 23.35
C ILE A 104 11.09 1.13 24.81
N PRO A 105 9.77 0.97 25.07
CA PRO A 105 9.22 1.13 26.42
C PRO A 105 9.86 0.28 27.52
N SER A 106 10.37 -0.91 27.20
CA SER A 106 11.11 -1.75 28.17
C SER A 106 12.44 -1.14 28.60
N ASP A 107 13.01 -0.26 27.79
CA ASP A 107 14.37 0.28 27.93
C ASP A 107 14.38 1.78 28.24
N PHE A 108 13.23 2.36 28.62
CA PHE A 108 13.12 3.76 29.04
C PHE A 108 14.02 4.13 30.22
N GLY A 109 14.40 3.15 31.06
CA GLY A 109 15.35 3.37 32.15
C GLY A 109 16.74 3.80 31.68
N ASN A 110 17.07 3.55 30.42
CA ASN A 110 18.35 3.90 29.81
C ASN A 110 18.26 5.18 28.96
N CYS A 111 17.09 5.82 28.88
CA CYS A 111 16.94 7.06 28.14
C CYS A 111 17.78 8.19 28.75
N SER A 112 18.53 8.90 27.92
CA SER A 112 19.23 10.12 28.33
C SER A 112 18.28 11.31 28.48
N ASP A 113 18.80 12.40 29.06
CA ASP A 113 18.10 13.67 29.29
C ASP A 113 16.69 13.50 29.89
N SER A 114 16.56 12.61 30.87
CA SER A 114 15.27 12.29 31.51
C SER A 114 14.17 11.88 30.51
N GLY A 115 14.57 11.28 29.39
CA GLY A 115 13.70 10.85 28.31
C GLY A 115 13.29 11.94 27.32
N ALA A 116 13.86 13.15 27.37
CA ALA A 116 13.58 14.21 26.41
C ALA A 116 14.10 13.89 25.00
N ASN A 117 15.21 13.15 24.91
CA ASN A 117 15.81 12.72 23.65
C ASN A 117 15.22 11.41 23.10
N CYS A 118 14.41 10.70 23.89
CA CYS A 118 13.81 9.44 23.50
C CYS A 118 12.54 9.65 22.67
N VAL A 119 12.53 9.12 21.45
CA VAL A 119 11.43 9.23 20.47
C VAL A 119 10.13 8.61 21.01
N PHE A 120 10.22 7.47 21.69
CA PHE A 120 9.06 6.76 22.22
C PHE A 120 8.67 7.19 23.65
N HIS A 121 9.52 7.97 24.33
CA HIS A 121 9.28 8.35 25.72
C HIS A 121 8.27 9.52 25.81
N PRO A 122 7.35 9.52 26.79
CA PRO A 122 6.35 10.59 26.93
C PRO A 122 6.92 12.00 27.12
N SER A 123 8.07 12.13 27.78
CA SER A 123 8.77 13.41 27.97
C SER A 123 9.55 13.87 26.72
N GLY A 124 9.74 13.00 25.74
CA GLY A 124 10.46 13.28 24.50
C GLY A 124 9.50 13.33 23.32
N GLY A 125 9.61 12.34 22.43
CA GLY A 125 8.79 12.28 21.22
C GLY A 125 7.36 11.79 21.45
N GLY A 126 7.10 11.04 22.52
CA GLY A 126 5.79 10.48 22.84
C GLY A 126 5.19 9.59 21.73
N ALA A 127 6.03 9.10 20.81
CA ALA A 127 5.60 8.17 19.78
C ALA A 127 5.17 6.85 20.42
N THR A 128 4.12 6.22 19.89
CA THR A 128 3.73 4.89 20.35
C THR A 128 4.59 3.85 19.64
N TYR A 129 5.42 3.10 20.37
CA TYR A 129 6.13 1.96 19.81
C TYR A 129 5.15 0.84 19.46
N MET A 130 5.20 0.37 18.21
CA MET A 130 4.42 -0.79 17.75
C MET A 130 5.37 -1.80 17.10
N PRO A 131 5.47 -3.03 17.62
CA PRO A 131 6.30 -4.05 16.97
C PRO A 131 5.72 -4.44 15.61
N GLY A 132 6.56 -4.99 14.74
CA GLY A 132 6.13 -5.55 13.46
C GLY A 132 5.06 -6.63 13.67
N PRO A 133 3.92 -6.61 12.95
CA PRO A 133 2.88 -7.62 13.10
C PRO A 133 3.39 -9.01 12.74
N ALA A 134 3.03 -10.01 13.56
CA ALA A 134 3.43 -11.41 13.36
C ALA A 134 3.01 -11.96 11.99
N GLU A 135 1.92 -11.44 11.45
CA GLU A 135 1.36 -11.80 10.15
C GLU A 135 2.26 -11.37 8.98
N VAL A 136 3.13 -10.38 9.19
CA VAL A 136 4.09 -9.92 8.18
C VAL A 136 5.45 -10.57 8.34
N MET A 137 5.87 -10.86 9.57
CA MET A 137 7.18 -11.45 9.81
C MET A 137 7.26 -12.87 9.28
N ASP A 138 8.39 -13.25 8.69
CA ASP A 138 8.63 -14.62 8.20
C ASP A 138 8.57 -15.65 9.35
N SER A 139 9.02 -15.25 10.53
CA SER A 139 8.99 -16.05 11.76
C SER A 139 7.58 -16.35 12.29
N GLY A 140 6.55 -15.62 11.84
CA GLY A 140 5.20 -15.69 12.40
C GLY A 140 5.09 -15.17 13.85
N SER A 141 6.09 -14.42 14.33
CA SER A 141 6.10 -13.76 15.65
C SER A 141 6.27 -12.25 15.48
N GLN A 142 5.92 -11.46 16.50
CA GLN A 142 6.09 -10.01 16.43
C GLN A 142 7.55 -9.62 16.14
N GLY A 143 7.74 -8.72 15.19
CA GLY A 143 9.04 -8.26 14.72
C GLY A 143 9.56 -7.05 15.50
N ARG A 144 10.89 -6.93 15.60
CA ARG A 144 11.53 -5.74 16.15
C ARG A 144 11.85 -4.76 15.02
N TRP A 145 11.52 -3.49 15.24
CA TRP A 145 12.01 -2.39 14.41
C TRP A 145 13.42 -1.99 14.83
N TYR A 146 14.26 -1.71 13.85
CA TYR A 146 15.61 -1.18 14.02
C TYR A 146 15.68 0.21 13.41
N PHE A 147 16.17 1.16 14.16
CA PHE A 147 16.33 2.54 13.75
C PHE A 147 17.81 2.85 13.77
N ASN A 148 18.40 3.17 12.63
CA ASN A 148 19.80 3.57 12.60
C ASN A 148 20.00 4.72 11.63
N ALA A 149 21.19 5.31 11.71
CA ALA A 149 21.57 6.47 10.94
C ALA A 149 22.86 6.20 10.15
N GLU A 150 23.01 4.99 9.58
CA GLU A 150 24.30 4.56 8.99
C GLU A 150 24.29 4.49 7.46
N ASN A 151 23.12 4.53 6.85
CA ASN A 151 22.92 4.31 5.43
C ASN A 151 22.32 5.56 4.80
N GLU A 152 22.54 5.73 3.51
CA GLU A 152 21.87 6.76 2.71
C GLU A 152 21.02 6.07 1.62
N ILE A 153 19.92 6.68 1.17
CA ILE A 153 19.16 6.25 -0.01
C ILE A 153 19.54 7.20 -1.14
N GLU A 154 20.04 6.66 -2.26
CA GLU A 154 20.49 7.50 -3.38
C GLU A 154 19.35 8.42 -3.86
N ASN A 155 19.62 9.72 -4.00
CA ASN A 155 18.69 10.81 -4.33
C ASN A 155 17.56 11.04 -3.31
N VAL A 156 17.77 10.72 -2.03
CA VAL A 156 16.88 11.10 -0.92
C VAL A 156 17.70 11.90 0.09
N GLY A 157 17.28 13.12 0.42
CA GLY A 157 18.12 14.03 1.21
C GLY A 157 19.33 14.54 0.42
N VAL A 158 20.48 14.61 1.08
CA VAL A 158 21.77 15.04 0.53
C VAL A 158 22.64 13.81 0.25
N ASP A 159 22.81 13.49 -1.03
CA ASP A 159 23.75 12.45 -1.44
C ASP A 159 25.20 12.85 -1.12
N SER A 160 26.00 11.86 -0.73
CA SER A 160 27.45 12.00 -0.62
C SER A 160 28.04 12.37 -1.98
N ALA A 161 28.27 13.67 -2.22
CA ALA A 161 28.72 14.19 -3.52
C ALA A 161 30.09 13.65 -4.01
N THR A 162 30.84 12.93 -3.15
CA THR A 162 32.22 12.52 -3.42
C THR A 162 32.62 11.13 -2.94
N GLU A 163 31.78 10.40 -2.20
CA GLU A 163 32.16 9.15 -1.54
C GLU A 163 31.16 8.04 -1.83
N ASP A 164 31.63 6.83 -2.14
CA ASP A 164 30.82 5.60 -2.28
C ASP A 164 30.27 5.12 -0.91
N SER A 165 30.16 6.00 0.08
CA SER A 165 29.79 5.65 1.46
C SER A 165 29.19 6.85 2.22
N PRO A 166 28.05 6.64 2.91
CA PRO A 166 27.42 7.64 3.75
C PRO A 166 28.35 8.28 4.79
N THR A 167 28.13 9.56 5.03
CA THR A 167 28.79 10.37 6.06
C THR A 167 27.78 10.79 7.13
N THR A 168 28.25 11.42 8.22
CA THR A 168 27.35 11.94 9.26
C THR A 168 26.38 13.01 8.75
N SER A 169 26.70 13.64 7.62
CA SER A 169 25.89 14.67 6.96
C SER A 169 25.02 14.16 5.82
N SER A 170 25.15 12.90 5.42
CA SER A 170 24.34 12.31 4.34
C SER A 170 23.54 11.09 4.79
N ALA A 171 23.95 10.41 5.85
CA ALA A 171 23.22 9.25 6.36
C ALA A 171 21.84 9.65 6.88
N GLU A 172 20.80 8.99 6.40
CA GLU A 172 19.44 9.22 6.90
C GLU A 172 19.17 8.42 8.16
N VAL A 173 18.21 8.90 8.95
CA VAL A 173 17.61 8.06 9.98
C VAL A 173 16.58 7.16 9.32
N ILE A 174 16.83 5.86 9.31
CA ILE A 174 16.01 4.86 8.62
C ILE A 174 15.42 3.88 9.63
N ALA A 175 14.13 3.61 9.50
CA ALA A 175 13.44 2.53 10.18
C ALA A 175 13.46 1.27 9.32
N PHE A 176 14.11 0.22 9.80
CA PHE A 176 14.13 -1.11 9.19
C PHE A 176 13.20 -2.06 9.95
N LEU A 177 12.40 -2.81 9.18
CA LEU A 177 11.72 -4.00 9.66
C LEU A 177 12.27 -5.21 8.91
N PRO A 178 13.21 -5.95 9.51
CA PRO A 178 13.88 -7.04 8.84
C PRO A 178 13.09 -8.35 8.90
N ASP A 179 13.40 -9.30 8.01
CA ASP A 179 12.83 -10.65 7.97
C ASP A 179 11.30 -10.67 7.80
N ILE A 180 10.80 -9.82 6.90
CA ILE A 180 9.40 -9.86 6.48
C ILE A 180 9.18 -10.94 5.42
N LYS A 181 7.94 -11.41 5.27
CA LYS A 181 7.57 -12.35 4.22
C LYS A 181 7.82 -11.75 2.84
N LYS A 182 8.36 -12.55 1.92
CA LYS A 182 8.53 -12.20 0.50
C LYS A 182 7.27 -11.60 -0.12
N GLY A 183 6.11 -12.21 0.12
CA GLY A 183 4.83 -11.77 -0.44
C GLY A 183 4.41 -10.37 0.03
N ILE A 184 4.81 -9.96 1.24
CA ILE A 184 4.55 -8.61 1.75
C ILE A 184 5.53 -7.61 1.13
N CYS A 185 6.82 -7.97 1.12
CA CYS A 185 7.89 -7.19 0.49
C CYS A 185 7.56 -6.84 -0.97
N LYS A 186 7.22 -7.86 -1.76
CA LYS A 186 6.79 -7.68 -3.15
C LYS A 186 5.55 -6.80 -3.27
N LYS A 187 4.53 -7.02 -2.44
CA LYS A 187 3.27 -6.26 -2.49
C LYS A 187 3.49 -4.77 -2.22
N ILE A 188 4.37 -4.42 -1.28
CA ILE A 188 4.76 -3.03 -1.00
C ILE A 188 5.42 -2.41 -2.23
N ASN A 189 6.41 -3.09 -2.83
CA ASN A 189 7.10 -2.57 -4.01
C ASN A 189 6.16 -2.42 -5.22
N ASP A 190 5.26 -3.38 -5.44
CA ASP A 190 4.25 -3.31 -6.51
C ASP A 190 3.32 -2.09 -6.33
N GLU A 191 2.96 -1.75 -5.09
CA GLU A 191 2.14 -0.56 -4.78
C GLU A 191 2.88 0.77 -5.02
N LEU A 192 4.20 0.74 -4.89
CA LEU A 192 5.08 1.89 -5.15
C LEU A 192 5.53 1.98 -6.61
N GLY A 193 5.23 0.97 -7.42
CA GLY A 193 5.72 0.89 -8.80
C GLY A 193 7.22 0.59 -8.88
N ILE A 194 7.82 0.06 -7.81
CA ILE A 194 9.22 -0.38 -7.76
C ILE A 194 9.30 -1.76 -8.40
N THR A 195 9.91 -1.84 -9.58
CA THR A 195 10.06 -3.10 -10.32
C THR A 195 11.52 -3.47 -10.45
N SER A 196 11.90 -4.70 -10.10
CA SER A 196 13.26 -5.23 -10.27
C SER A 196 13.31 -6.35 -11.30
N ALA A 197 14.46 -6.51 -11.95
CA ALA A 197 14.73 -7.63 -12.85
C ALA A 197 15.29 -8.88 -12.13
N SER A 198 15.30 -8.89 -10.80
CA SER A 198 15.74 -10.03 -9.99
C SER A 198 14.78 -11.23 -10.11
N VAL A 199 15.22 -12.41 -9.66
CA VAL A 199 14.40 -13.64 -9.69
C VAL A 199 13.11 -13.51 -8.86
N ASP A 200 13.12 -12.66 -7.85
CA ASP A 200 12.03 -12.48 -6.90
C ASP A 200 11.19 -11.22 -7.16
N ASP A 201 11.47 -10.47 -8.25
CA ASP A 201 10.92 -9.15 -8.57
C ASP A 201 11.11 -8.11 -7.44
N ILE A 202 12.14 -8.30 -6.61
CA ILE A 202 12.49 -7.44 -5.46
C ILE A 202 13.94 -6.97 -5.64
N PRO A 203 14.23 -5.67 -5.49
CA PRO A 203 15.61 -5.16 -5.59
C PRO A 203 16.56 -5.89 -4.64
N ILE A 204 17.75 -6.22 -5.12
CA ILE A 204 18.80 -6.86 -4.31
C ILE A 204 19.71 -5.77 -3.74
N GLU A 205 19.97 -5.86 -2.44
CA GLU A 205 20.86 -4.99 -1.69
C GLU A 205 21.87 -5.76 -0.86
N SER A 206 23.07 -5.20 -0.69
CA SER A 206 24.14 -5.83 0.07
C SER A 206 24.89 -4.81 0.91
N GLY A 207 25.48 -5.24 2.04
CA GLY A 207 26.25 -4.36 2.91
C GLY A 207 25.43 -3.47 3.85
N VAL A 208 24.09 -3.49 3.74
CA VAL A 208 23.19 -2.75 4.63
C VAL A 208 23.04 -3.45 5.98
N ASN A 209 23.30 -2.74 7.07
CA ASN A 209 23.00 -3.23 8.42
C ASN A 209 21.56 -2.94 8.82
N VAL A 210 20.73 -3.99 8.94
CA VAL A 210 19.29 -3.88 9.22
C VAL A 210 18.88 -4.39 10.60
N GLN A 211 19.84 -4.87 11.42
CA GLN A 211 19.54 -5.66 12.62
C GLN A 211 20.51 -5.50 13.80
N THR A 212 21.73 -4.99 13.59
CA THR A 212 22.76 -5.03 14.65
C THR A 212 23.09 -3.65 15.20
N THR A 213 22.78 -2.60 14.47
CA THR A 213 22.92 -1.20 14.89
C THR A 213 21.52 -0.62 15.08
N ASN A 214 21.19 -0.30 16.32
CA ASN A 214 19.95 0.39 16.66
C ASN A 214 20.35 1.60 17.50
N HIS A 215 19.85 2.79 17.17
CA HIS A 215 20.10 4.07 17.85
C HIS A 215 19.43 4.09 19.24
N GLU A 216 19.83 3.16 20.10
CA GLU A 216 19.36 3.01 21.47
C GLU A 216 20.51 3.20 22.43
N ASN A 217 20.22 3.85 23.55
CA ASN A 217 21.14 3.94 24.67
C ASN A 217 21.06 2.64 25.48
N ALA A 218 22.06 1.77 25.33
CA ALA A 218 22.00 0.40 25.84
C ALA A 218 22.22 0.28 27.36
N ASP A 219 22.99 1.20 27.96
CA ASP A 219 23.38 1.12 29.38
C ASP A 219 23.12 2.41 30.17
N GLY A 220 22.54 3.42 29.53
CA GLY A 220 22.21 4.71 30.14
C GLY A 220 23.43 5.52 30.61
N SER A 221 24.66 5.08 30.28
CA SER A 221 25.88 5.54 30.94
C SER A 221 26.52 6.77 30.30
N SER A 222 26.24 7.06 29.02
CA SER A 222 26.60 8.35 28.38
C SER A 222 26.01 8.52 26.98
N SER A 223 25.84 9.80 26.64
CA SER A 223 25.57 10.51 25.37
C SER A 223 26.26 10.03 24.08
N GLY A 224 26.40 8.73 23.88
CA GLY A 224 26.95 8.12 22.67
C GLY A 224 25.97 7.10 22.13
N LEU A 225 24.93 7.59 21.47
CA LEU A 225 24.12 6.73 20.59
C LEU A 225 25.07 6.00 19.63
N PRO A 226 24.80 4.72 19.27
CA PRO A 226 25.63 4.03 18.30
C PRO A 226 25.72 4.89 17.05
N ASN A 227 26.95 5.24 16.68
CA ASN A 227 27.21 6.47 15.95
C ASN A 227 26.45 6.56 14.63
N TYR A 228 26.08 7.79 14.28
CA TYR A 228 25.61 8.24 12.96
C TYR A 228 26.51 7.81 11.79
N VAL A 229 27.72 7.31 12.06
CA VAL A 229 28.57 6.52 11.16
C VAL A 229 29.56 5.73 12.02
N ALA A 230 29.37 4.43 12.31
CA ALA A 230 30.44 3.65 12.96
C ALA A 230 30.46 2.13 12.79
N SER A 231 29.47 1.47 12.21
CA SER A 231 29.51 0.00 12.14
C SER A 231 30.32 -0.57 10.97
N GLY A 232 31.07 0.25 10.22
CA GLY A 232 31.90 -0.19 9.09
C GLY A 232 31.13 -0.89 7.95
N THR A 233 29.81 -0.79 7.98
CA THR A 233 28.83 -1.38 7.06
C THR A 233 27.82 -0.29 6.67
N THR A 234 28.36 0.85 6.23
CA THR A 234 27.59 1.92 5.61
C THR A 234 27.32 1.56 4.16
N ALA A 235 26.10 1.77 3.68
CA ALA A 235 25.74 1.52 2.30
C ALA A 235 24.86 2.66 1.76
N THR A 236 25.04 2.94 0.47
CA THR A 236 24.08 3.68 -0.33
C THR A 236 23.07 2.67 -0.88
N ILE A 237 21.81 2.80 -0.47
CA ILE A 237 20.70 1.96 -0.89
C ILE A 237 20.14 2.54 -2.20
N ASN A 238 20.21 1.77 -3.27
CA ASN A 238 19.76 2.17 -4.60
C ASN A 238 19.17 1.04 -5.43
N GLY A 239 19.34 -0.21 -5.01
CA GLY A 239 19.03 -1.43 -5.74
C GLY A 239 20.13 -1.72 -6.75
N THR A 240 20.43 -3.01 -6.97
CA THR A 240 21.44 -3.43 -7.97
C THR A 240 21.22 -2.82 -9.37
N GLY A 241 19.98 -2.43 -9.72
CA GLY A 241 19.60 -1.76 -10.96
C GLY A 241 19.13 -0.31 -10.81
N GLY A 242 19.29 0.33 -9.66
CA GLY A 242 18.81 1.68 -9.40
C GLY A 242 17.31 1.76 -9.06
N GLU A 243 16.67 0.64 -8.70
CA GLU A 243 15.23 0.56 -8.45
C GLU A 243 14.76 1.35 -7.22
N LEU A 244 15.65 1.56 -6.24
CA LEU A 244 15.35 2.25 -4.98
C LEU A 244 15.80 3.72 -4.99
N VAL A 245 16.40 4.19 -6.08
CA VAL A 245 16.83 5.59 -6.22
C VAL A 245 15.62 6.52 -6.08
N GLY A 246 15.71 7.47 -5.16
CA GLY A 246 14.66 8.44 -4.83
C GLY A 246 13.48 7.84 -4.05
N GLN A 247 13.55 6.57 -3.64
CA GLN A 247 12.48 5.91 -2.91
C GLN A 247 12.71 6.02 -1.40
N ALA A 248 12.04 6.97 -0.76
CA ALA A 248 12.15 7.19 0.69
C ALA A 248 11.68 5.98 1.54
N PHE A 249 10.99 5.02 0.93
CA PHE A 249 10.65 3.75 1.57
C PHE A 249 10.40 2.68 0.51
N GLY A 250 10.58 1.43 0.90
CA GLY A 250 10.43 0.30 -0.02
C GLY A 250 10.90 -0.99 0.64
N CYS A 251 11.10 -2.01 -0.17
CA CYS A 251 11.68 -3.25 0.30
C CYS A 251 12.79 -3.75 -0.62
N PHE A 252 13.75 -4.45 -0.01
CA PHE A 252 14.83 -5.12 -0.71
C PHE A 252 15.07 -6.53 -0.16
N GLN A 253 15.84 -7.30 -0.91
CA GLN A 253 16.33 -8.62 -0.54
C GLN A 253 17.84 -8.58 -0.29
N GLN A 254 18.31 -9.25 0.75
CA GLN A 254 19.74 -9.49 0.96
C GLN A 254 20.18 -10.84 0.37
N PRO A 255 21.47 -11.06 0.05
CA PRO A 255 21.96 -12.27 -0.62
C PRO A 255 21.65 -13.59 0.10
N ALA A 256 21.33 -13.54 1.39
CA ALA A 256 20.88 -14.70 2.17
C ALA A 256 19.43 -15.15 1.85
N GLY A 257 18.69 -14.40 1.02
CA GLY A 257 17.28 -14.67 0.71
C GLY A 257 16.31 -14.10 1.74
N THR A 258 16.76 -13.17 2.58
CA THR A 258 15.94 -12.45 3.56
C THR A 258 15.41 -11.15 2.97
N PHE A 259 14.19 -10.76 3.37
CA PHE A 259 13.50 -9.58 2.84
C PHE A 259 13.30 -8.55 3.94
N HIS A 260 13.56 -7.30 3.62
CA HIS A 260 13.57 -6.21 4.61
C HIS A 260 12.78 -5.03 4.06
N TYR A 261 11.97 -4.43 4.92
CA TYR A 261 11.32 -3.15 4.66
C TYR A 261 12.14 -2.03 5.28
N TYR A 262 12.27 -0.90 4.57
CA TYR A 262 12.90 0.31 5.09
C TYR A 262 11.98 1.52 4.90
N HIS A 263 12.15 2.52 5.76
CA HIS A 263 11.46 3.80 5.66
C HIS A 263 12.33 4.92 6.23
N VAL A 264 12.62 5.94 5.42
CA VAL A 264 13.38 7.13 5.80
C VAL A 264 12.54 8.01 6.71
N LEU A 265 12.97 8.13 7.97
CA LEU A 265 12.34 8.98 8.98
C LEU A 265 12.84 10.42 8.89
N ILE A 266 14.12 10.61 8.62
CA ILE A 266 14.76 11.92 8.53
C ILE A 266 15.73 11.91 7.36
N GLU A 267 15.53 12.84 6.44
CA GLU A 267 16.41 13.13 5.32
C GLU A 267 17.42 14.18 5.80
N GLN A 268 18.71 13.93 5.60
CA GLN A 268 19.77 14.90 5.91
C GLN A 268 20.09 15.80 4.72
#